data_AF-A0A7C7EST1-F1
#
_entry.id   AF-A0A7C7EST1-F1
#
_cell.length_a   1.000
_cell.length_b   1.000
_cell.length_c   1.000
_cell.angle_alpha   90.00
_cell.angle_beta   90.00
_cell.angle_gamma   90.00
#
_symmetry.space_group_name_H-M   'P 1'
#
loop_
_entity.id
_entity.type
_entity.pdbx_description
1 polymer ?
#
loop_
_entity_poly.entity_id
_entity_poly.type
_entity_poly.pdbx_seq_one_letter_code
_entity_poly.pdbx_strand_id
1 'polypeptide(L)'
;MRILDNEKLLDYLAKRDKALEAYSEGLHGLNAQFDPLKAQLKKNKINQAYLVGCVLSVIVIFTFFYVLFPDDIPGYIPITAYSIFALLLGLTIFLLARTEKKIAKTNREWAIEYEKISKHRKEGNEYLEKAAQEAIRVICMNRYREEISGKKEELAPVDFDRYLEKLVEQEKQAIAAEIGTAAAAEEIIEYYKNWGKKFTHTESVDNDAFLAARRKRHLGE
;
A
#
# COMPACT_ATOMS: atom_id res chain seq x y z
N MET A 1 -18.93 11.44 31.22
CA MET A 1 -18.01 10.37 31.66
C MET A 1 -16.73 10.46 30.85
N ARG A 2 -15.58 10.01 31.38
CA ARG A 2 -14.32 9.84 30.61
C ARG A 2 -14.05 8.36 30.42
N ILE A 3 -13.41 8.00 29.31
CA ILE A 3 -13.01 6.60 29.05
C ILE A 3 -11.72 6.35 29.82
N LEU A 4 -11.72 5.35 30.69
CA LEU A 4 -10.55 4.95 31.48
C LEU A 4 -9.76 3.84 30.77
N ASP A 5 -8.49 3.70 31.13
CA ASP A 5 -7.58 2.64 30.68
C ASP A 5 -7.36 2.55 29.16
N ASN A 6 -7.51 3.67 28.43
CA ASN A 6 -7.35 3.72 26.97
C ASN A 6 -5.92 4.05 26.48
N GLU A 7 -4.95 4.19 27.38
CA GLU A 7 -3.59 4.62 27.04
C GLU A 7 -2.88 3.68 26.05
N LYS A 8 -3.01 2.37 26.25
CA LYS A 8 -2.43 1.35 25.36
C LYS A 8 -3.07 1.37 23.98
N LEU A 9 -4.39 1.57 23.92
CA LEU A 9 -5.12 1.71 22.66
C LEU A 9 -4.61 2.93 21.89
N LEU A 10 -4.45 4.07 22.56
CA LEU A 10 -3.93 5.29 21.96
C LEU A 10 -2.48 5.12 21.48
N ASP A 11 -1.64 4.41 22.23
CA ASP A 11 -0.26 4.08 21.81
C ASP A 11 -0.24 3.21 20.55
N TYR A 12 -1.07 2.15 20.47
CA TYR A 12 -1.16 1.33 19.25
C TYR A 12 -1.67 2.11 18.04
N LEU A 13 -2.68 2.96 18.21
CA LEU A 13 -3.17 3.83 17.14
C LEU A 13 -2.09 4.82 16.67
N ALA A 14 -1.30 5.38 17.59
CA ALA A 14 -0.18 6.26 17.25
C ALA A 14 0.93 5.52 16.48
N LYS A 15 1.28 4.29 16.91
CA LYS A 15 2.28 3.45 16.22
C LYS A 15 1.82 3.05 14.82
N ARG A 16 0.54 2.71 14.66
CA ARG A 16 -0.08 2.49 13.34
C ARG A 16 0.09 3.71 12.45
N ASP A 17 -0.31 4.89 12.93
CA ASP A 17 -0.28 6.11 12.14
C ASP A 17 1.14 6.46 11.69
N LYS A 18 2.13 6.31 12.59
CA LYS A 18 3.55 6.49 12.27
C LYS A 18 4.02 5.53 11.16
N ALA A 19 3.62 4.26 11.24
CA ALA A 19 4.00 3.27 10.23
C ALA A 19 3.32 3.55 8.87
N LEU A 20 2.05 3.95 8.87
CA LEU A 20 1.32 4.30 7.64
C LEU A 20 1.83 5.61 7.02
N GLU A 21 2.24 6.58 7.82
CA GLU A 21 2.88 7.82 7.37
C GLU A 21 4.23 7.51 6.70
N ALA A 22 5.09 6.72 7.36
CA ALA A 22 6.35 6.27 6.77
C ALA A 22 6.15 5.47 5.47
N TYR A 23 5.10 4.64 5.39
CA TYR A 23 4.71 3.95 4.16
C TYR A 23 4.31 4.94 3.06
N SER A 24 3.44 5.90 3.38
CA SER A 24 2.93 6.89 2.43
C SER A 24 4.03 7.79 1.89
N GLU A 25 4.87 8.33 2.78
CA GLU A 25 6.03 9.16 2.42
C GLU A 25 7.04 8.38 1.58
N GLY A 26 7.37 7.16 2.00
CA GLY A 26 8.26 6.27 1.24
C GLY A 26 7.72 5.96 -0.15
N LEU A 27 6.42 5.65 -0.26
CA LEU A 27 5.78 5.37 -1.54
C LEU A 27 5.73 6.60 -2.44
N HIS A 28 5.44 7.78 -1.88
CA HIS A 28 5.45 9.02 -2.64
C HIS A 28 6.87 9.34 -3.15
N GLY A 29 7.90 9.18 -2.32
CA GLY A 29 9.29 9.35 -2.73
C GLY A 29 9.71 8.37 -3.83
N LEU A 30 9.32 7.10 -3.68
CA LEU A 30 9.60 6.06 -4.68
C LEU A 30 8.92 6.37 -6.02
N ASN A 31 7.64 6.75 -6.01
CA ASN A 31 6.91 7.07 -7.23
C ASN A 31 7.46 8.34 -7.88
N ALA A 32 7.78 9.37 -7.11
CA ALA A 32 8.41 10.59 -7.63
C ALA A 32 9.74 10.31 -8.34
N GLN A 33 10.52 9.34 -7.86
CA GLN A 33 11.78 8.94 -8.49
C GLN A 33 11.56 8.09 -9.76
N PHE A 34 10.68 7.10 -9.71
CA PHE A 34 10.59 6.07 -10.75
C PHE A 34 9.53 6.33 -11.82
N ASP A 35 8.44 7.04 -11.52
CA ASP A 35 7.37 7.33 -12.48
C ASP A 35 7.84 8.15 -13.69
N PRO A 36 8.61 9.24 -13.55
CA PRO A 36 9.12 9.96 -14.72
C PRO A 36 10.04 9.07 -15.58
N LEU A 37 10.86 8.23 -14.95
CA LEU A 37 11.75 7.29 -15.65
C LEU A 37 10.95 6.23 -16.41
N LYS A 38 9.94 5.62 -15.77
CA LYS A 38 9.05 4.64 -16.39
C LYS A 38 8.26 5.26 -17.55
N ALA A 39 7.74 6.48 -17.38
CA ALA A 39 7.04 7.21 -18.43
C ALA A 39 7.93 7.47 -19.64
N GLN A 40 9.16 7.95 -19.41
CA GLN A 40 10.14 8.18 -20.47
C GLN A 40 10.53 6.88 -21.19
N LEU A 41 10.79 5.80 -20.45
CA LEU A 41 11.14 4.50 -21.02
C LEU A 41 9.98 3.90 -21.83
N LYS A 42 8.73 4.04 -21.36
CA LYS A 42 7.53 3.62 -22.11
C LYS A 42 7.40 4.37 -23.43
N LYS A 43 7.60 5.71 -23.41
CA LYS A 43 7.62 6.52 -24.63
C LYS A 43 8.73 6.09 -25.58
N ASN A 44 9.93 5.87 -25.07
CA ASN A 44 11.06 5.41 -25.88
C ASN A 44 10.80 4.04 -26.53
N LYS A 45 10.21 3.10 -25.78
CA LYS A 45 9.81 1.78 -26.31
C LYS A 45 8.80 1.91 -27.45
N ILE A 46 7.76 2.72 -27.27
CA ILE A 46 6.74 2.96 -28.30
C ILE A 46 7.38 3.58 -29.56
N ASN A 47 8.20 4.61 -29.39
CA ASN A 47 8.88 5.27 -30.50
C ASN A 47 9.81 4.31 -31.27
N GLN A 48 10.54 3.45 -30.56
CA GLN A 48 11.41 2.45 -31.17
C GLN A 48 10.62 1.36 -31.90
N ALA A 49 9.51 0.89 -31.33
CA ALA A 49 8.61 -0.06 -31.98
C ALA A 49 7.99 0.54 -33.25
N TYR A 50 7.58 1.82 -33.20
CA TYR A 50 7.09 2.55 -34.37
C TYR A 50 8.16 2.62 -35.47
N LEU A 51 9.40 2.91 -35.10
CA LEU A 51 10.50 3.00 -36.05
C LEU A 51 10.82 1.64 -36.70
N VAL A 52 10.76 0.54 -35.95
CA VAL A 52 10.83 -0.82 -36.51
C VAL A 52 9.71 -1.02 -37.54
N GLY A 53 8.47 -0.62 -37.21
CA GLY A 53 7.34 -0.64 -38.13
C GLY A 53 7.60 0.16 -39.41
N CYS A 54 8.12 1.38 -39.30
CA CYS A 54 8.46 2.20 -40.47
C CYS A 54 9.51 1.53 -41.36
N VAL A 55 10.58 0.96 -40.78
CA VAL A 55 11.62 0.26 -41.56
C VAL A 55 11.00 -0.92 -42.31
N LEU A 56 10.14 -1.71 -41.66
CA LEU A 56 9.43 -2.82 -42.31
C LEU A 56 8.50 -2.34 -43.43
N SER A 57 7.76 -1.26 -43.23
CA SER A 57 6.91 -0.69 -44.29
C SER A 57 7.72 -0.22 -45.50
N VAL A 58 8.87 0.43 -45.28
CA VAL A 58 9.76 0.86 -46.36
C VAL A 58 10.30 -0.34 -47.13
N ILE A 59 10.70 -1.41 -46.44
CA ILE A 59 11.12 -2.67 -47.08
C ILE A 59 10.00 -3.19 -47.99
N VAL A 60 8.77 -3.31 -47.48
CA VAL A 60 7.63 -3.83 -48.25
C VAL A 60 7.33 -2.97 -49.48
N ILE A 61 7.31 -1.64 -49.33
CA ILE A 61 7.07 -0.70 -50.45
C ILE A 61 8.17 -0.83 -51.50
N PHE A 62 9.44 -0.90 -51.08
CA PHE A 62 10.56 -1.07 -51.98
C PHE A 62 10.50 -2.41 -52.72
N THR A 63 10.18 -3.50 -52.03
CA THR A 63 9.99 -4.82 -52.65
C THR A 63 8.88 -4.79 -53.70
N PHE A 64 7.74 -4.15 -53.38
CA PHE A 64 6.62 -4.05 -54.31
C PHE A 64 6.99 -3.24 -55.57
N PHE A 65 7.69 -2.12 -55.40
CA PHE A 65 8.16 -1.30 -56.51
C PHE A 65 9.13 -2.06 -57.42
N TYR A 66 10.07 -2.80 -56.82
CA TYR A 66 11.01 -3.62 -57.58
C TYR A 66 10.33 -4.74 -58.38
N VAL A 67 9.27 -5.35 -57.84
CA VAL A 67 8.49 -6.38 -58.55
C VAL A 67 7.69 -5.79 -59.73
N LEU A 68 7.19 -4.56 -59.60
CA LEU A 68 6.41 -3.91 -60.66
C LEU A 68 7.26 -3.34 -61.80
N PHE A 69 8.50 -2.92 -61.52
CA PHE A 69 9.41 -2.28 -62.49
C PHE A 69 10.79 -2.94 -62.51
N PRO A 70 10.88 -4.24 -62.88
CA PRO A 70 12.14 -4.99 -62.81
C PRO A 70 13.16 -4.53 -63.85
N ASP A 71 12.72 -4.13 -65.05
CA ASP A 71 13.60 -3.77 -66.17
C ASP A 71 14.20 -2.36 -66.05
N ASP A 72 13.56 -1.49 -65.25
CA ASP A 72 13.98 -0.10 -65.04
C ASP A 72 15.03 0.04 -63.92
N ILE A 73 15.27 -1.01 -63.13
CA ILE A 73 16.11 -0.95 -61.92
C ILE A 73 17.36 -1.82 -62.11
N PRO A 74 18.56 -1.21 -62.21
CA PRO A 74 19.81 -1.95 -62.23
C PRO A 74 19.95 -2.90 -61.03
N GLY A 75 20.34 -4.15 -61.27
CA GLY A 75 20.36 -5.21 -60.26
C GLY A 75 21.26 -4.98 -59.03
N TYR A 76 22.20 -4.04 -59.06
CA TYR A 76 23.00 -3.68 -57.88
C TYR A 76 22.24 -2.79 -56.87
N ILE A 77 21.21 -2.05 -57.32
CA ILE A 77 20.37 -1.17 -56.49
C ILE A 77 19.59 -1.96 -55.43
N PRO A 78 18.86 -3.05 -55.74
CA PRO A 78 18.16 -3.82 -54.72
C PRO A 78 19.13 -4.44 -53.72
N ILE A 79 20.29 -4.96 -54.16
CA ILE A 79 21.29 -5.58 -53.28
C ILE A 79 21.80 -4.56 -52.25
N THR A 80 22.16 -3.36 -52.71
CA THR A 80 22.63 -2.27 -51.82
C THR A 80 21.51 -1.77 -50.89
N ALA A 81 20.30 -1.59 -51.40
CA ALA A 81 19.14 -1.16 -50.61
C ALA A 81 18.79 -2.17 -49.50
N TYR A 82 18.69 -3.47 -49.81
CA TYR A 82 18.41 -4.50 -48.80
C TYR A 82 19.52 -4.61 -47.76
N SER A 83 20.78 -4.39 -48.13
CA SER A 83 21.90 -4.35 -47.17
C SER A 83 21.74 -3.20 -46.17
N ILE A 84 21.34 -2.01 -46.65
CA ILE A 84 21.04 -0.85 -45.79
C ILE A 84 19.83 -1.13 -44.90
N PHE A 85 18.76 -1.70 -45.45
CA PHE A 85 17.56 -2.05 -44.68
C PHE A 85 17.84 -3.08 -43.60
N ALA A 86 18.65 -4.10 -43.87
CA ALA A 86 19.06 -5.09 -42.88
C ALA A 86 19.84 -4.45 -41.72
N LEU A 87 20.75 -3.52 -42.03
CA LEU A 87 21.51 -2.78 -41.01
C LEU A 87 20.60 -1.89 -40.16
N LEU A 88 19.69 -1.14 -40.80
CA LEU A 88 18.70 -0.30 -40.10
C LEU A 88 17.78 -1.16 -39.23
N LEU A 89 17.28 -2.29 -39.73
CA LEU A 89 16.44 -3.19 -38.96
C LEU A 89 17.20 -3.76 -37.74
N GLY A 90 18.44 -4.19 -37.93
CA GLY A 90 19.30 -4.68 -36.84
C GLY A 90 19.54 -3.63 -35.75
N LEU A 91 19.85 -2.39 -36.15
CA LEU A 91 20.08 -1.28 -35.20
C LEU A 91 18.82 -0.95 -34.39
N THR A 92 17.66 -1.01 -35.03
CA THR A 92 16.40 -0.57 -34.42
C THR A 92 15.83 -1.64 -33.48
N ILE A 93 15.96 -2.91 -33.84
CA ILE A 93 15.74 -4.06 -32.94
C ILE A 93 16.70 -4.00 -31.74
N PHE A 94 17.99 -3.71 -31.97
CA PHE A 94 18.96 -3.58 -30.88
C PHE A 94 18.59 -2.47 -29.89
N LEU A 95 18.18 -1.29 -30.39
CA LEU A 95 17.72 -0.20 -29.55
C LEU A 95 16.47 -0.59 -28.74
N LEU A 96 15.51 -1.27 -29.36
CA LEU A 96 14.31 -1.77 -28.67
C LEU A 96 14.67 -2.75 -27.56
N ALA A 97 15.52 -3.74 -27.86
CA ALA A 97 16.00 -4.71 -26.87
C ALA A 97 16.75 -4.05 -25.70
N ARG A 98 17.54 -2.99 -25.99
CA ARG A 98 18.22 -2.22 -24.95
C ARG A 98 17.22 -1.48 -24.05
N THR A 99 16.15 -0.92 -24.60
CA THR A 99 15.10 -0.25 -23.82
C THR A 99 14.31 -1.22 -22.97
N GLU A 100 13.97 -2.41 -23.48
CA GLU A 100 13.33 -3.48 -22.69
C GLU A 100 14.19 -3.88 -21.49
N LYS A 101 15.50 -4.07 -21.70
CA LYS A 101 16.44 -4.36 -20.60
C LYS A 101 16.45 -3.26 -19.54
N LYS A 102 16.40 -1.99 -19.95
CA LYS A 102 16.31 -0.85 -19.02
C LYS A 102 14.99 -0.87 -18.24
N ILE A 103 13.85 -1.09 -18.90
CA ILE A 103 12.55 -1.20 -18.26
C ILE A 103 12.55 -2.32 -17.21
N ALA A 104 13.05 -3.50 -17.57
CA ALA A 104 13.14 -4.63 -16.66
C ALA A 104 14.00 -4.31 -15.43
N LYS A 105 15.15 -3.65 -15.64
CA LYS A 105 16.03 -3.21 -14.54
C LYS A 105 15.33 -2.22 -13.61
N THR A 106 14.73 -1.16 -14.17
CA THR A 106 14.01 -0.14 -13.41
C THR A 106 12.83 -0.72 -12.63
N ASN A 107 12.10 -1.67 -13.22
CA ASN A 107 11.01 -2.35 -12.51
C ASN A 107 11.52 -3.23 -11.37
N ARG A 108 12.67 -3.89 -11.54
CA ARG A 108 13.30 -4.69 -10.49
C ARG A 108 13.80 -3.81 -9.34
N GLU A 109 14.46 -2.71 -9.65
CA GLU A 109 14.91 -1.73 -8.64
C GLU A 109 13.71 -1.15 -7.87
N TRP A 110 12.63 -0.75 -8.57
CA TRP A 110 11.40 -0.30 -7.94
C TRP A 110 10.78 -1.37 -7.03
N ALA A 111 10.74 -2.63 -7.46
CA ALA A 111 10.17 -3.72 -6.66
C ALA A 111 10.95 -3.97 -5.37
N ILE A 112 12.29 -3.90 -5.43
CA ILE A 112 13.15 -4.06 -4.25
C ILE A 112 12.91 -2.94 -3.23
N GLU A 113 12.85 -1.69 -3.69
CA GLU A 113 12.60 -0.56 -2.78
C GLU A 113 11.16 -0.56 -2.26
N TYR A 114 10.18 -0.91 -3.10
CA TYR A 114 8.79 -1.07 -2.69
C TYR A 114 8.66 -2.15 -1.60
N GLU A 115 9.37 -3.27 -1.72
CA GLU A 115 9.33 -4.32 -0.70
C GLU A 115 9.79 -3.80 0.67
N LYS A 116 10.85 -2.98 0.73
CA LYS A 116 11.31 -2.35 1.98
C LYS A 116 10.23 -1.45 2.57
N ILE A 117 9.64 -0.58 1.74
CA ILE A 117 8.59 0.36 2.17
C ILE A 117 7.33 -0.40 2.62
N SER A 118 6.99 -1.50 1.95
CA SER A 118 5.81 -2.31 2.26
C SER A 118 5.83 -2.94 3.65
N LYS A 119 7.01 -3.06 4.28
CA LYS A 119 7.14 -3.52 5.68
C LYS A 119 6.40 -2.60 6.64
N HIS A 120 6.48 -1.28 6.44
CA HIS A 120 5.77 -0.31 7.29
C HIS A 120 4.24 -0.43 7.17
N ARG A 121 3.73 -0.83 6.00
CA ARG A 121 2.31 -1.14 5.85
C ARG A 121 1.92 -2.37 6.68
N LYS A 122 2.74 -3.43 6.67
CA LYS A 122 2.49 -4.63 7.50
C LYS A 122 2.55 -4.29 8.98
N GLU A 123 3.58 -3.56 9.41
CA GLU A 123 3.72 -3.07 10.78
C GLU A 123 2.50 -2.25 11.22
N GLY A 124 2.02 -1.35 10.35
CA GLY A 124 0.80 -0.56 10.59
C GLY A 124 -0.42 -1.45 10.81
N ASN A 125 -0.63 -2.46 9.96
CA ASN A 125 -1.73 -3.40 10.10
C ASN A 125 -1.64 -4.24 11.38
N GLU A 126 -0.45 -4.69 11.78
CA GLU A 126 -0.26 -5.41 13.05
C GLU A 126 -0.64 -4.55 14.26
N TYR A 127 -0.28 -3.25 14.24
CA TYR A 127 -0.70 -2.33 15.30
C TYR A 127 -2.20 -2.06 15.28
N LEU A 128 -2.83 -2.07 14.11
CA LEU A 128 -4.27 -1.93 14.00
C LEU A 128 -5.01 -3.14 14.61
N GLU A 129 -4.56 -4.36 14.35
CA GLU A 129 -5.13 -5.56 14.96
C GLU A 129 -4.99 -5.53 16.49
N LYS A 130 -3.81 -5.14 17.00
CA LYS A 130 -3.59 -4.96 18.45
C LYS A 130 -4.49 -3.86 19.03
N ALA A 131 -4.67 -2.76 18.30
CA ALA A 131 -5.58 -1.70 18.70
C ALA A 131 -7.03 -2.20 18.76
N ALA A 132 -7.49 -3.00 17.79
CA ALA A 132 -8.84 -3.54 17.78
C ALA A 132 -9.10 -4.45 19.00
N GLN A 133 -8.16 -5.31 19.35
CA GLN A 133 -8.26 -6.15 20.56
C GLN A 133 -8.30 -5.31 21.84
N GLU A 134 -7.42 -4.31 21.96
CA GLU A 134 -7.40 -3.43 23.12
C GLU A 134 -8.67 -2.56 23.19
N ALA A 135 -9.25 -2.16 22.06
CA ALA A 135 -10.50 -1.41 22.02
C ALA A 135 -11.67 -2.18 22.65
N ILE A 136 -11.79 -3.48 22.35
CA ILE A 136 -12.79 -4.36 22.99
C ILE A 136 -12.54 -4.43 24.49
N ARG A 137 -11.29 -4.59 24.91
CA ARG A 137 -10.92 -4.60 26.33
C ARG A 137 -11.30 -3.29 27.02
N VAL A 138 -11.01 -2.14 26.41
CA VAL A 138 -11.36 -0.82 26.96
C VAL A 138 -12.88 -0.67 27.11
N ILE A 139 -13.67 -1.09 26.11
CA ILE A 139 -15.13 -1.09 26.20
C ILE A 139 -15.60 -1.93 27.39
N CYS A 140 -15.09 -3.15 27.51
CA CYS A 140 -15.40 -4.08 28.59
C CYS A 140 -15.07 -3.47 29.97
N MET A 141 -13.85 -2.95 30.15
CA MET A 141 -13.40 -2.33 31.40
C MET A 141 -14.24 -1.13 31.83
N ASN A 142 -14.77 -0.36 30.86
CA ASN A 142 -15.60 0.81 31.16
C ASN A 142 -17.08 0.45 31.36
N ARG A 143 -17.61 -0.54 30.63
CA ARG A 143 -19.02 -0.97 30.73
C ARG A 143 -19.28 -1.74 32.03
N TYR A 144 -18.34 -2.59 32.44
CA TYR A 144 -18.48 -3.47 33.61
C TYR A 144 -17.61 -3.04 34.79
N ARG A 145 -17.25 -1.75 34.84
CA ARG A 145 -16.24 -1.23 35.78
C ARG A 145 -16.49 -1.61 37.24
N GLU A 146 -17.72 -1.44 37.72
CA GLU A 146 -18.11 -1.72 39.11
C GLU A 146 -18.06 -3.22 39.43
N GLU A 147 -18.52 -4.06 38.49
CA GLU A 147 -18.48 -5.52 38.60
C GLU A 147 -17.03 -6.03 38.65
N ILE A 148 -16.18 -5.51 37.74
CA ILE A 148 -14.76 -5.85 37.68
C ILE A 148 -14.04 -5.40 38.95
N SER A 149 -14.33 -4.19 39.48
CA SER A 149 -13.68 -3.74 40.72
C SER A 149 -14.07 -4.61 41.91
N GLY A 150 -15.35 -4.99 42.04
CA GLY A 150 -15.80 -5.87 43.11
C GLY A 150 -15.16 -7.26 43.03
N LYS A 151 -15.12 -7.86 41.84
CA LYS A 151 -14.53 -9.19 41.63
C LYS A 151 -13.02 -9.23 41.82
N LYS A 152 -12.33 -8.11 41.61
CA LYS A 152 -10.88 -7.99 41.83
C LYS A 152 -10.51 -8.09 43.31
N GLU A 153 -11.39 -7.65 44.22
CA GLU A 153 -11.19 -7.75 45.66
C GLU A 153 -11.57 -9.14 46.21
N GLU A 154 -12.48 -9.84 45.52
CA GLU A 154 -13.00 -11.15 45.94
C GLU A 154 -12.20 -12.36 45.44
N LEU A 155 -11.55 -12.26 44.28
CA LEU A 155 -10.91 -13.39 43.60
C LEU A 155 -9.38 -13.37 43.73
N ALA A 156 -8.78 -14.57 43.74
CA ALA A 156 -7.34 -14.71 43.58
C ALA A 156 -6.91 -14.22 42.18
N PRO A 157 -5.67 -13.71 42.01
CA PRO A 157 -5.22 -13.10 40.74
C PRO A 157 -5.48 -13.97 39.49
N VAL A 158 -5.19 -15.27 39.57
CA VAL A 158 -5.36 -16.21 38.44
C VAL A 158 -6.84 -16.42 38.08
N ASP A 159 -7.71 -16.45 39.08
CA ASP A 159 -9.15 -16.64 38.86
C ASP A 159 -9.81 -15.35 38.37
N PHE A 160 -9.30 -14.20 38.81
CA PHE A 160 -9.68 -12.89 38.29
C PHE A 160 -9.31 -12.72 36.81
N ASP A 161 -8.10 -13.12 36.41
CA ASP A 161 -7.67 -13.05 35.01
C ASP A 161 -8.58 -13.89 34.10
N ARG A 162 -8.92 -15.12 34.52
CA ARG A 162 -9.87 -15.98 33.80
C ARG A 162 -11.28 -15.39 33.72
N TYR A 163 -11.73 -14.73 34.79
CA TYR A 163 -13.02 -14.04 34.80
C TYR A 163 -13.02 -12.87 33.81
N LEU A 164 -11.95 -12.07 33.81
CA LEU A 164 -11.80 -10.95 32.88
C LEU A 164 -11.76 -11.42 31.42
N GLU A 165 -11.02 -12.50 31.11
CA GLU A 165 -10.98 -13.10 29.77
C GLU A 165 -12.37 -13.52 29.29
N LYS A 166 -13.17 -14.16 30.15
CA LYS A 166 -14.55 -14.53 29.81
C LYS A 166 -15.41 -13.30 29.51
N LEU A 167 -15.27 -12.25 30.30
CA LEU A 167 -16.04 -11.01 30.14
C LEU A 167 -15.66 -10.29 28.83
N VAL A 168 -14.37 -10.25 28.51
CA VAL A 168 -13.87 -9.70 27.24
C VAL A 168 -14.38 -10.53 26.05
N GLU A 169 -14.41 -11.87 26.14
CA GLU A 169 -14.95 -12.71 25.06
C GLU A 169 -16.46 -12.53 24.89
N GLN A 170 -17.22 -12.34 25.98
CA GLN A 170 -18.64 -11.98 25.91
C GLN A 170 -18.84 -10.63 25.22
N GLU A 171 -18.05 -9.62 25.58
CA GLU A 171 -18.13 -8.30 24.96
C GLU A 171 -17.75 -8.37 23.47
N LYS A 172 -16.75 -9.16 23.12
CA LYS A 172 -16.39 -9.43 21.71
C LYS A 172 -17.53 -10.06 20.93
N GLN A 173 -18.25 -11.02 21.51
CA GLN A 173 -19.43 -11.63 20.89
C GLN A 173 -20.58 -10.62 20.75
N ALA A 174 -20.79 -9.76 21.74
CA ALA A 174 -21.79 -8.70 21.67
C ALA A 174 -21.48 -7.70 20.55
N ILE A 175 -20.23 -7.26 20.44
CA ILE A 175 -19.77 -6.39 19.35
C ILE A 175 -19.94 -7.12 18.01
N ALA A 176 -19.51 -8.38 17.90
CA ALA A 176 -19.66 -9.18 16.69
C ALA A 176 -21.13 -9.39 16.26
N ALA A 177 -22.08 -9.37 17.20
CA ALA A 177 -23.51 -9.40 16.87
C ALA A 177 -24.01 -8.09 16.26
N GLU A 178 -23.37 -6.96 16.58
CA GLU A 178 -23.73 -5.64 16.05
C GLU A 178 -23.05 -5.31 14.71
N ILE A 179 -21.76 -5.66 14.56
CA ILE A 179 -20.96 -5.31 13.35
C ILE A 179 -20.65 -6.50 12.45
N GLY A 180 -20.97 -7.73 12.86
CA GLY A 180 -20.69 -8.97 12.14
C GLY A 180 -19.46 -9.72 12.67
N THR A 181 -19.50 -11.05 12.58
CA THR A 181 -18.46 -11.95 13.11
C THR A 181 -17.15 -11.94 12.31
N ALA A 182 -17.18 -11.46 11.08
CA ALA A 182 -16.02 -11.31 10.20
C ALA A 182 -15.55 -9.84 10.08
N ALA A 183 -15.91 -9.00 11.06
CA ALA A 183 -15.59 -7.59 11.02
C ALA A 183 -14.07 -7.34 11.00
N ALA A 184 -13.64 -6.41 10.15
CA ALA A 184 -12.24 -6.02 10.05
C ALA A 184 -11.78 -5.22 11.29
N ALA A 185 -10.48 -5.16 11.52
CA ALA A 185 -9.92 -4.41 12.65
C ALA A 185 -10.29 -2.90 12.58
N GLU A 186 -10.39 -2.34 11.38
CA GLU A 186 -10.87 -0.98 11.13
C GLU A 186 -12.31 -0.77 11.64
N GLU A 187 -13.19 -1.73 11.39
CA GLU A 187 -14.61 -1.67 11.77
C GLU A 187 -14.77 -1.74 13.29
N ILE A 188 -13.95 -2.54 13.98
CA ILE A 188 -13.90 -2.59 15.44
C ILE A 188 -13.43 -1.24 16.02
N ILE A 189 -12.41 -0.61 15.42
CA ILE A 189 -11.96 0.72 15.85
C ILE A 189 -13.01 1.79 15.58
N GLU A 190 -13.75 1.70 14.47
CA GLU A 190 -14.86 2.60 14.17
C GLU A 190 -16.01 2.41 15.15
N TYR A 191 -16.34 1.17 15.47
CA TYR A 191 -17.31 0.82 16.51
C TYR A 191 -16.92 1.45 17.85
N TYR A 192 -15.67 1.28 18.28
CA TYR A 192 -15.15 1.89 19.51
C TYR A 192 -15.30 3.42 19.51
N LYS A 193 -15.02 4.09 18.39
CA LYS A 193 -15.22 5.55 18.28
C LYS A 193 -16.68 5.92 18.45
N ASN A 194 -17.59 5.20 17.80
CA ASN A 194 -19.03 5.46 17.89
C ASN A 194 -19.59 5.17 19.29
N TRP A 195 -19.15 4.08 19.92
CA TRP A 195 -19.45 3.76 21.31
C TRP A 195 -18.93 4.85 22.25
N GLY A 196 -17.68 5.28 22.08
CA GLY A 196 -17.05 6.32 22.90
C GLY A 196 -17.84 7.63 22.88
N LYS A 197 -18.32 8.06 21.70
CA LYS A 197 -19.17 9.27 21.58
C LYS A 197 -20.46 9.15 22.37
N LYS A 198 -21.12 7.98 22.32
CA LYS A 198 -22.35 7.70 23.07
C LYS A 198 -22.08 7.67 24.58
N PHE A 199 -20.96 7.07 25.00
CA PHE A 199 -20.59 6.89 26.39
C PHE A 199 -20.20 8.21 27.09
N THR A 200 -19.50 9.10 26.40
CA THR A 200 -19.05 10.36 26.99
C THR A 200 -20.07 11.50 26.88
N HIS A 201 -21.13 11.34 26.07
CA HIS A 201 -22.10 12.37 25.68
C HIS A 201 -21.45 13.64 25.07
N THR A 202 -20.27 13.47 24.48
CA THR A 202 -19.54 14.53 23.77
C THR A 202 -19.29 14.08 22.34
N GLU A 203 -19.47 14.97 21.35
CA GLU A 203 -19.17 14.66 19.93
C GLU A 203 -17.71 14.24 19.71
N SER A 204 -16.85 14.66 20.63
CA SER A 204 -15.43 14.36 20.63
C SER A 204 -15.17 13.26 21.67
N VAL A 205 -14.81 12.07 21.18
CA VAL A 205 -14.22 11.00 22.01
C VAL A 205 -12.89 11.52 22.52
N ASP A 206 -12.83 12.04 23.75
CA ASP A 206 -11.60 12.49 24.43
C ASP A 206 -10.56 13.11 23.46
N ASN A 207 -11.03 14.03 22.61
CA ASN A 207 -10.26 14.52 21.47
C ASN A 207 -8.99 15.23 21.97
N ASP A 208 -9.01 15.78 23.18
CA ASP A 208 -7.83 16.34 23.83
C ASP A 208 -6.80 15.29 24.26
N ALA A 209 -7.18 14.09 24.70
CA ALA A 209 -6.23 13.01 25.02
C ALA A 209 -5.64 12.39 23.73
N PHE A 210 -6.48 12.21 22.70
CA PHE A 210 -6.05 11.78 21.37
C PHE A 210 -5.13 12.84 20.71
N LEU A 211 -5.50 14.12 20.77
CA LEU A 211 -4.67 15.23 20.31
C LEU A 211 -3.43 15.46 21.18
N ALA A 212 -3.44 15.14 22.47
CA ALA A 212 -2.29 15.22 23.36
C ALA A 212 -1.28 14.09 23.08
N ALA A 213 -1.74 12.86 22.83
CA ALA A 213 -0.92 11.78 22.31
C ALA A 213 -0.32 12.14 20.94
N ARG A 214 -1.13 12.76 20.07
CA ARG A 214 -0.69 13.34 18.79
C ARG A 214 0.13 14.63 18.93
N ARG A 215 0.19 15.30 20.08
CA ARG A 215 1.00 16.52 20.32
C ARG A 215 2.33 16.19 21.00
N LYS A 216 2.41 15.17 21.86
CA LYS A 216 3.69 14.57 22.29
C LYS A 216 4.55 14.14 21.08
N ARG A 217 3.90 13.84 19.95
CA ARG A 217 4.45 13.66 18.57
C ARG A 217 5.37 14.79 18.07
N HIS A 218 5.17 16.03 18.49
CA HIS A 218 5.88 17.22 17.97
C HIS A 218 6.91 17.80 18.95
N LEU A 219 6.93 17.33 20.19
CA LEU A 219 7.81 17.85 21.26
C LEU A 219 8.85 16.82 21.73
N GLY A 220 8.87 15.63 21.14
CA GLY A 220 9.86 14.59 21.40
C GLY A 220 10.81 14.40 20.22
N GLU A 221 11.65 15.41 19.97
CA GLU A 221 12.99 15.27 19.39
C GLU A 221 14.02 15.38 20.51
#